data_AF-A0A6B3CYQ3-F1
#
_entry.id   AF-A0A6B3CYQ3-F1
#
_cell.length_a   1.000
_cell.length_b   1.000
_cell.length_c   1.000
_cell.angle_alpha   90.00
_cell.angle_beta   90.00
_cell.angle_gamma   90.00
#
_symmetry.space_group_name_H-M   'P 1'
#
loop_
_entity.id
_entity.type
_entity.pdbx_description
1 polymer ?
#
loop_
_entity_poly.entity_id
_entity_poly.type
_entity_poly.pdbx_seq_one_letter_code
_entity_poly.pdbx_strand_id
1 'polypeptide(L)' 'DWPAKVLAAGVRDSAVHVVRPHGLTLEEVGYPADGLLAARNKEARNKRSLPGAGCC' A
#
# COMPACT_ATOMS: atom_id res chain seq x y z
N ASP A 1 3.29 24.17 -1.51
CA ASP A 1 4.55 23.53 -1.05
C ASP A 1 4.38 22.41 -0.03
N TRP A 2 3.54 22.56 1.00
CA TRP A 2 3.43 21.56 2.08
C TRP A 2 3.01 20.13 1.63
N PRO A 3 1.99 19.92 0.76
CA PRO A 3 1.60 18.57 0.34
C PRO A 3 2.72 17.80 -0.39
N ALA A 4 3.50 18.51 -1.22
CA ALA A 4 4.64 17.92 -1.93
C ALA A 4 5.74 17.45 -0.97
N LYS A 5 5.97 18.19 0.12
CA LYS A 5 6.95 17.82 1.15
C LYS A 5 6.52 16.55 1.90
N VAL A 6 5.24 16.43 2.25
CA VAL A 6 4.69 15.21 2.91
C VAL A 6 4.85 13.99 2.01
N LEU A 7 4.52 14.13 0.71
CA LEU A 7 4.68 13.04 -0.26
C LEU A 7 6.14 12.59 -0.43
N ALA A 8 7.06 13.54 -0.48
CA ALA A 8 8.48 13.27 -0.64
C ALA A 8 9.11 12.56 0.58
N ALA A 9 8.58 12.77 1.78
CA ALA A 9 9.14 12.21 3.01
C ALA A 9 9.01 10.68 3.10
N GLY A 10 8.01 10.08 2.44
CA GLY A 10 7.81 8.63 2.42
C GLY A 10 7.50 8.00 3.78
N VAL A 11 7.20 8.82 4.79
CA VAL A 11 6.86 8.41 6.16
C VAL A 11 5.53 9.01 6.56
N ARG A 12 4.82 8.33 7.46
CA ARG A 12 3.54 8.82 7.98
C ARG A 12 3.77 10.04 8.87
N ASP A 13 3.29 11.21 8.44
CA ASP A 13 3.31 12.44 9.23
C ASP A 13 2.11 12.47 10.21
N SER A 14 2.39 12.68 11.50
CA SER A 14 1.37 12.70 12.56
C SER A 14 0.51 13.96 12.55
N ALA A 15 0.92 15.02 11.86
CA ALA A 15 0.12 16.22 11.65
C ALA A 15 -1.05 15.98 10.66
N VAL A 16 -1.03 14.87 9.91
CA VAL A 16 -2.09 14.52 8.96
C VAL A 16 -3.14 13.64 9.65
N HIS A 17 -4.34 14.19 9.83
CA HIS A 17 -5.45 13.48 10.45
C HIS A 17 -6.17 12.54 9.48
N VAL A 18 -6.55 11.36 9.97
CA VAL A 18 -7.38 10.40 9.24
C VAL A 18 -8.83 10.91 9.22
N VAL A 19 -9.40 11.02 8.02
CA VAL A 19 -10.80 11.44 7.82
C VAL A 19 -11.75 10.30 8.20
N ARG A 20 -12.99 10.65 8.59
CA ARG A 20 -14.02 9.64 8.91
C ARG A 20 -14.35 8.75 7.71
N PRO A 21 -14.65 7.46 7.93
CA PRO A 21 -14.85 6.49 6.85
C PRO A 21 -16.20 6.63 6.12
N HIS A 22 -17.19 7.31 6.71
CA HIS A 22 -18.57 7.32 6.20
C HIS A 22 -18.76 7.95 4.80
N GLY A 23 -17.75 8.65 4.27
CA GLY A 23 -17.75 9.19 2.91
C GLY A 23 -16.86 8.43 1.92
N LEU A 24 -16.25 7.32 2.34
CA LEU A 24 -15.35 6.54 1.50
C LEU A 24 -16.05 5.28 0.99
N THR A 25 -16.17 5.16 -0.34
CA THR A 25 -16.72 4.00 -1.04
C THR A 25 -15.67 3.40 -1.97
N LEU A 26 -15.72 2.08 -2.15
CA LEU A 26 -14.94 1.39 -3.18
C LEU A 26 -15.75 1.41 -4.48
N GLU A 27 -15.28 2.17 -5.46
CA GLU A 27 -15.99 2.33 -6.75
C GLU A 27 -15.72 1.16 -7.70
N GLU A 28 -14.45 0.79 -7.91
CA GLU A 28 -14.07 -0.23 -8.87
C GLU A 28 -12.79 -0.96 -8.43
N VAL A 29 -12.65 -2.21 -8.84
CA VAL A 29 -11.41 -2.96 -8.82
C VAL A 29 -11.07 -3.44 -10.23
N GLY A 30 -10.05 -2.82 -10.84
CA GLY A 30 -9.56 -3.22 -12.16
C GLY A 30 -8.64 -4.45 -12.07
N TYR A 31 -8.86 -5.42 -12.96
CA TYR A 31 -8.01 -6.60 -13.13
C TYR A 31 -7.35 -6.58 -14.52
N PRO A 32 -6.13 -7.10 -14.67
CA PRO A 32 -5.55 -7.27 -16.00
C PRO A 32 -6.24 -8.39 -16.76
N ALA A 33 -5.94 -8.50 -18.05
CA ALA A 33 -6.44 -9.58 -18.91
C ALA A 33 -6.20 -10.98 -18.30
N ASP A 34 -7.10 -11.92 -18.59
CA ASP A 34 -7.16 -13.25 -17.98
C ASP A 34 -5.82 -13.99 -17.97
N GLY A 35 -5.07 -13.92 -19.07
CA GLY A 35 -3.75 -14.55 -19.20
C GLY A 35 -2.69 -14.04 -18.21
N LEU A 36 -2.93 -12.89 -17.57
CA LEU A 36 -2.03 -12.27 -16.59
C LEU A 36 -2.46 -12.50 -15.14
N LEU A 37 -3.66 -13.06 -14.90
CA LEU A 37 -4.19 -13.23 -13.54
C LEU A 37 -3.31 -14.14 -12.67
N ALA A 38 -2.78 -15.22 -13.24
CA ALA A 38 -1.88 -16.13 -12.52
C ALA A 38 -0.59 -15.42 -12.07
N ALA A 39 -0.02 -14.57 -12.93
CA ALA A 39 1.16 -13.78 -12.61
C ALA A 39 0.88 -12.76 -11.50
N ARG A 40 -0.24 -12.02 -11.60
CA ARG A 40 -0.68 -11.10 -10.54
C ARG A 40 -0.92 -11.80 -9.20
N ASN A 41 -1.52 -12.99 -9.23
CA ASN A 41 -1.77 -13.77 -8.02
C ASN A 41 -0.45 -14.10 -7.29
N LYS A 42 0.58 -14.49 -8.04
CA LYS A 42 1.92 -14.77 -7.49
C LYS A 42 2.53 -13.53 -6.86
N GLU A 43 2.48 -12.38 -7.54
CA GLU A 43 3.03 -11.12 -7.04
C GLU A 43 2.32 -10.61 -5.79
N ALA A 44 0.99 -10.67 -5.76
CA ALA A 44 0.17 -10.19 -4.63
C ALA A 44 0.43 -10.97 -3.33
N ARG A 45 0.96 -12.18 -3.42
CA ARG A 45 1.30 -13.04 -2.26
C ARG A 45 2.72 -12.81 -1.73
N ASN A 46 3.43 -11.77 -2.19
CA ASN A 46 4.77 -11.49 -1.71
C ASN A 46 4.77 -11.17 -0.20
N LYS A 47 5.57 -11.92 0.56
CA LYS A 47 5.70 -11.73 2.01
C LYS A 47 6.98 -10.95 2.29
N ARG A 48 6.88 -9.85 3.04
CA ARG A 48 8.06 -9.16 3.58
C ARG A 48 8.63 -9.98 4.73
N SER A 49 9.88 -10.42 4.61
CA SER A 49 10.67 -10.96 5.72
C SER A 49 11.49 -9.84 6.36
N LEU A 50 11.70 -9.93 7.67
CA LEU A 50 12.79 -9.19 8.30
C LEU A 50 14.12 -9.85 7.92
N PRO A 51 15.23 -9.10 7.83
CA PRO A 51 16.56 -9.71 7.86
C PRO A 51 16.62 -10.63 9.08
N GLY A 52 17.14 -11.85 8.91
CA GLY A 52 17.13 -12.86 9.96
C GLY A 52 17.58 -12.26 11.27
N ALA A 53 16.72 -12.35 12.29
CA ALA A 53 17.14 -12.11 13.66
C ALA A 53 18.27 -13.11 13.92
N GLY A 54 19.51 -12.61 13.98
CA GLY A 54 20.54 -13.33 14.70
C GLY A 54 19.97 -13.64 16.08
N CYS A 55 20.05 -14.92 16.44
CA CYS A 55 19.60 -15.48 17.70
C CYS A 55 19.76 -14.48 18.87
N CYS A 56 18.67 -14.24 19.59
CA CYS A 56 18.68 -14.02 21.04
C CYS A 56 17.71 -15.03 21.64
#